data_AF-A0ABD3FP41-F1
#
_entry.id   AF-A0ABD3FP41-F1
#
_cell.length_a   1.000
_cell.length_b   1.000
_cell.length_c   1.000
_cell.angle_alpha   90.00
_cell.angle_beta   90.00
_cell.angle_gamma   90.00
#
_symmetry.space_group_name_H-M   'P 1'
#
loop_
_entity.id
_entity.type
_entity.pdbx_description
1 polymer ?
#
loop_
_entity_poly.entity_id
_entity_poly.type
_entity_poly.pdbx_seq_one_letter_code
_entity_poly.pdbx_strand_id
1 'polypeptide(L)'
;MLARRRSSRLDEERQAVEQHVEDAFKLHDEASDVVLLRRSSSAYLPPNLPPTDDNLRVAKHVIQDVYSIQEMYERQHFIENVACIIAMAGVILVILDNKYIVNKNSKLGLRIVNSVLTKILMSCIFWRFVLERRILIRRNVLPPNVSIVRMPKQLVQLALELAVCFIIVPPGTDGSFEVRQWKYHADGESCRPPFILQDGSCYLEYSYPFEVLGLFSLCRLYMIPRVIRNLSSFASYRTSYLGTLHRVDTMTPLFAIKCFLQSHPFRLLLASSFGTLIITSYALAIVEAPVNPNLAPLSNAIWLVALTMATVGYGDIVPVTTAGQVLLVCGGMVAGILLVAALSAALFALLRLNDRDKRFIHSLRFHQHEFQLKQACARTIQTVWRRFNDVKPGSRPHRKRKYLFTLLSVTDTANYMLTTTF
;
A
#
# COMPACT_ATOMS: atom_id res chain seq x y z
N MET A 1 -15.24 -23.47 -6.82
CA MET A 1 -14.83 -23.91 -8.18
C MET A 1 -13.45 -23.39 -8.57
N LEU A 2 -13.12 -22.11 -8.39
CA LEU A 2 -11.79 -21.55 -8.74
C LEU A 2 -10.61 -22.21 -8.01
N ALA A 3 -10.70 -22.42 -6.69
CA ALA A 3 -9.66 -23.11 -5.92
C ALA A 3 -9.42 -24.55 -6.40
N ARG A 4 -10.48 -25.25 -6.82
CA ARG A 4 -10.43 -26.65 -7.30
C ARG A 4 -9.80 -26.78 -8.69
N ARG A 5 -10.00 -25.78 -9.56
CA ARG A 5 -9.32 -25.70 -10.87
C ARG A 5 -7.84 -25.32 -10.75
N ARG A 6 -7.47 -24.57 -9.70
CA ARG A 6 -6.09 -24.17 -9.47
C ARG A 6 -5.28 -25.28 -8.82
N SER A 7 -5.88 -26.03 -7.88
CA SER A 7 -5.29 -27.23 -7.30
C SER A 7 -5.02 -28.30 -8.36
N SER A 8 -5.96 -28.57 -9.28
CA SER A 8 -5.76 -29.55 -10.35
C SER A 8 -4.59 -29.20 -11.26
N ARG A 9 -4.43 -27.91 -11.60
CA ARG A 9 -3.28 -27.44 -12.39
C ARG A 9 -1.95 -27.60 -11.64
N LEU A 10 -1.95 -27.36 -10.32
CA LEU A 10 -0.75 -27.56 -9.50
C LEU A 10 -0.37 -29.04 -9.41
N ASP A 11 -1.36 -29.94 -9.35
CA ASP A 11 -1.13 -31.39 -9.35
C ASP A 11 -0.55 -31.86 -10.69
N GLU A 12 -1.05 -31.34 -11.82
CA GLU A 12 -0.49 -31.59 -13.16
C GLU A 12 0.96 -31.07 -13.29
N GLU A 13 1.22 -29.84 -12.85
CA GLU A 13 2.57 -29.25 -12.85
C GLU A 13 3.52 -30.06 -11.97
N ARG A 14 3.06 -30.53 -10.80
CA ARG A 14 3.83 -31.38 -9.91
C ARG A 14 4.20 -32.71 -10.58
N GLN A 15 3.23 -33.40 -11.19
CA GLN A 15 3.47 -34.68 -11.86
C GLN A 15 4.47 -34.54 -13.00
N ALA A 16 4.38 -33.46 -13.80
CA ALA A 16 5.34 -33.18 -14.85
C ALA A 16 6.77 -32.95 -14.30
N VAL A 17 6.90 -32.24 -13.17
CA VAL A 17 8.20 -32.03 -12.51
C VAL A 17 8.75 -33.34 -11.93
N GLU A 18 7.91 -34.16 -11.31
CA GLU A 18 8.31 -35.49 -10.80
C GLU A 18 8.79 -36.40 -11.95
N GLN A 19 8.09 -36.42 -13.09
CA GLN A 19 8.51 -37.15 -14.29
C GLN A 19 9.84 -36.66 -14.84
N HIS A 20 10.02 -35.34 -14.96
CA HIS A 20 11.30 -34.75 -15.40
C HIS A 20 12.47 -35.12 -14.48
N VAL A 21 12.22 -35.23 -13.17
CA VAL A 21 13.24 -35.66 -12.21
C VAL A 21 13.54 -37.15 -12.36
N GLU A 22 12.53 -38.00 -12.51
CA GLU A 22 12.74 -39.43 -12.78
C GLU A 22 13.56 -39.66 -14.05
N ASP A 23 13.24 -38.96 -15.15
CA ASP A 23 13.95 -39.09 -16.41
C ASP A 23 15.40 -38.62 -16.30
N ALA A 24 15.66 -37.55 -15.55
CA ALA A 24 17.02 -37.07 -15.28
C ALA A 24 17.86 -38.06 -14.47
N PHE A 25 17.25 -38.78 -13.51
CA PHE A 25 17.93 -39.82 -12.74
C PHE A 25 18.23 -41.07 -13.59
N LYS A 26 17.29 -41.51 -14.45
CA LYS A 26 17.50 -42.63 -15.38
C LYS A 26 18.63 -42.37 -16.37
N LEU A 27 18.69 -41.17 -16.93
CA LEU A 27 19.76 -40.74 -17.84
C LEU A 27 21.15 -40.74 -17.18
N HIS A 28 21.22 -40.53 -15.86
CA HIS A 28 22.49 -40.59 -15.12
C HIS A 28 22.94 -42.02 -14.81
N ASP A 29 22.01 -42.96 -14.65
CA ASP A 29 22.31 -44.38 -14.43
C ASP A 29 22.87 -45.03 -15.72
N GLU A 30 22.28 -44.70 -16.88
CA GLU A 30 22.75 -45.15 -18.20
C GLU A 30 24.07 -44.49 -18.64
N ALA A 31 24.38 -43.28 -18.16
CA ALA A 31 25.59 -42.53 -18.53
C ALA A 31 26.84 -42.90 -17.70
N SER A 32 26.77 -43.93 -16.86
CA SER A 32 27.89 -44.47 -16.09
C SER A 32 29.09 -44.88 -16.97
N ASP A 33 28.89 -45.13 -18.27
CA ASP A 33 29.94 -45.57 -19.19
C ASP A 33 30.50 -44.49 -20.14
N VAL A 34 29.91 -43.29 -20.24
CA VAL A 34 30.42 -42.28 -21.19
C VAL A 34 30.30 -40.84 -20.67
N VAL A 35 31.45 -40.33 -20.21
CA VAL A 35 31.95 -38.95 -20.38
C VAL A 35 30.95 -37.81 -20.17
N LEU A 36 30.88 -37.31 -18.93
CA LEU A 36 31.11 -35.91 -18.48
C LEU A 36 30.73 -34.67 -19.33
N LEU A 37 29.87 -34.73 -20.36
CA LEU A 37 29.54 -33.54 -21.16
C LEU A 37 28.05 -33.45 -21.56
N ARG A 38 27.16 -33.29 -20.58
CA ARG A 38 25.99 -32.41 -20.74
C ARG A 38 25.36 -32.03 -19.41
N ARG A 39 25.87 -30.97 -18.78
CA ARG A 39 25.30 -30.41 -17.55
C ARG A 39 24.01 -29.65 -17.87
N SER A 40 22.95 -30.38 -18.18
CA SER A 40 21.57 -29.91 -18.04
C SER A 40 21.13 -30.26 -16.62
N SER A 41 21.65 -29.55 -15.61
CA SER A 41 21.15 -29.72 -14.25
C SER A 41 19.69 -29.27 -14.26
N SER A 42 18.77 -30.20 -14.03
CA SER A 42 17.43 -29.86 -13.57
C SER A 42 17.59 -28.85 -12.44
N ALA A 43 17.05 -27.63 -12.61
CA ALA A 43 17.26 -26.50 -11.70
C ALA A 43 16.77 -26.76 -10.26
N TYR A 44 16.20 -27.94 -10.01
CA TYR A 44 15.57 -28.36 -8.77
C TYR A 44 16.43 -29.33 -7.94
N LEU A 45 17.54 -29.85 -8.46
CA LEU A 45 18.39 -30.82 -7.77
C LEU A 45 19.82 -30.28 -7.55
N PRO A 46 20.45 -30.59 -6.39
CA PRO A 46 21.85 -30.29 -6.18
C PRO A 46 22.68 -30.97 -7.27
N PRO A 47 23.67 -30.27 -7.87
CA PRO A 47 24.39 -30.78 -9.04
C PRO A 47 25.30 -32.00 -8.78
N ASN A 48 25.32 -32.55 -7.56
CA ASN A 48 26.23 -33.61 -7.11
C ASN A 48 25.50 -34.75 -6.37
N LEU A 49 24.20 -34.96 -6.58
CA LEU A 49 23.47 -36.03 -5.91
C LEU A 49 23.65 -37.35 -6.69
N PRO A 50 24.20 -38.43 -6.10
CA PRO A 50 24.35 -39.69 -6.80
C PRO A 50 22.97 -40.27 -7.18
N PRO A 51 22.82 -40.86 -8.39
CA PRO A 51 21.58 -41.47 -8.81
C PRO A 51 21.37 -42.75 -7.99
N THR A 52 20.61 -42.66 -6.92
CA THR A 52 20.28 -43.78 -6.04
C THR A 52 18.78 -43.74 -5.80
N ASP A 53 18.12 -44.90 -5.71
CA ASP A 53 16.67 -44.97 -5.47
C ASP A 53 16.25 -44.19 -4.21
N ASP A 54 17.08 -44.19 -3.17
CA ASP A 54 16.83 -43.41 -1.95
C ASP A 54 16.88 -41.90 -2.19
N ASN A 55 17.81 -41.42 -3.03
CA ASN A 55 17.92 -40.01 -3.39
C ASN A 55 16.76 -39.55 -4.27
N LEU A 56 16.28 -40.41 -5.18
CA LEU A 56 15.07 -40.15 -5.98
C LEU A 56 13.83 -40.05 -5.07
N ARG A 57 13.69 -40.94 -4.08
CA ARG A 57 12.60 -40.88 -3.09
C ARG A 57 12.63 -39.59 -2.29
N VAL A 58 13.81 -39.17 -1.81
CA VAL A 58 13.99 -37.90 -1.09
C VAL A 58 13.63 -36.72 -1.98
N ALA A 59 14.09 -36.70 -3.24
CA ALA A 59 13.78 -35.64 -4.18
C ALA A 59 12.26 -35.50 -4.42
N LYS A 60 11.56 -36.62 -4.65
CA LYS A 60 10.09 -36.63 -4.78
C LYS A 60 9.40 -36.12 -3.51
N HIS A 61 9.88 -36.52 -2.33
CA HIS A 61 9.31 -36.05 -1.05
C HIS A 61 9.48 -34.53 -0.89
N VAL A 62 10.65 -33.98 -1.23
CA VAL A 62 10.91 -32.53 -1.17
C VAL A 62 10.01 -31.78 -2.15
N ILE A 63 9.86 -32.27 -3.38
CA ILE A 63 8.96 -31.68 -4.38
C ILE A 63 7.52 -31.68 -3.85
N GLN A 64 7.04 -32.82 -3.35
CA GLN A 64 5.72 -32.95 -2.75
C GLN A 64 5.50 -31.96 -1.60
N ASP A 65 6.50 -31.77 -0.73
CA ASP A 65 6.42 -30.82 0.36
C ASP A 65 6.31 -29.37 -0.12
N VAL A 66 7.11 -28.97 -1.11
CA VAL A 66 7.06 -27.62 -1.69
C VAL A 66 5.70 -27.33 -2.31
N TYR A 67 5.17 -28.25 -3.12
CA TYR A 67 3.84 -28.09 -3.74
C TYR A 67 2.72 -28.06 -2.69
N SER A 68 2.82 -28.87 -1.64
CA SER A 68 1.84 -28.85 -0.54
C SER A 68 1.82 -27.51 0.22
N ILE A 69 2.98 -26.87 0.40
CA ILE A 69 3.08 -25.55 1.03
C ILE A 69 2.47 -24.48 0.12
N GLN A 70 2.74 -24.55 -1.19
CA GLN A 70 2.13 -23.65 -2.16
C GLN A 70 0.61 -23.76 -2.13
N GLU A 71 0.06 -24.97 -2.09
CA GLU A 71 -1.37 -25.21 -1.98
C GLU A 71 -1.97 -24.60 -0.69
N MET A 72 -1.26 -24.72 0.45
CA MET A 72 -1.70 -24.11 1.71
C MET A 72 -1.76 -22.57 1.63
N TYR A 73 -0.78 -21.92 1.01
CA TYR A 73 -0.82 -20.47 0.79
C TYR A 73 -1.98 -20.04 -0.12
N GLU A 74 -2.26 -20.80 -1.18
CA GLU A 74 -3.41 -20.50 -2.05
C GLU A 74 -4.73 -20.63 -1.31
N ARG A 75 -4.88 -21.68 -0.49
CA ARG A 75 -6.05 -21.86 0.38
C ARG A 75 -6.17 -20.69 1.35
N GLN A 76 -5.06 -20.23 1.95
CA GLN A 76 -5.04 -19.07 2.85
C GLN A 76 -5.55 -17.81 2.16
N HIS A 77 -5.02 -17.49 0.97
CA HIS A 77 -5.46 -16.32 0.21
C HIS A 77 -6.93 -16.40 -0.17
N PHE A 78 -7.42 -17.59 -0.53
CA PHE A 78 -8.83 -17.80 -0.82
C PHE A 78 -9.71 -17.49 0.40
N ILE A 79 -9.36 -18.02 1.58
CA ILE A 79 -10.10 -17.76 2.84
C ILE A 79 -10.07 -16.27 3.19
N GLU A 80 -8.92 -15.61 3.09
CA GLU A 80 -8.79 -14.19 3.37
C GLU A 80 -9.61 -13.32 2.41
N ASN A 81 -9.64 -13.66 1.13
CA ASN A 81 -10.44 -12.94 0.13
C ASN A 81 -11.94 -13.14 0.38
N VAL A 82 -12.37 -14.37 0.68
CA VAL A 82 -13.77 -14.67 1.05
C VAL A 82 -14.16 -13.93 2.32
N ALA A 83 -13.31 -13.94 3.35
CA ALA A 83 -13.53 -13.20 4.59
C ALA A 83 -13.71 -11.70 4.33
N CYS A 84 -12.87 -11.11 3.48
CA CYS A 84 -13.01 -9.70 3.13
C CYS A 84 -14.32 -9.40 2.38
N ILE A 85 -14.72 -10.26 1.42
CA ILE A 85 -16.00 -10.09 0.71
C ILE A 85 -17.17 -10.11 1.68
N ILE A 86 -17.19 -11.08 2.61
CA ILE A 86 -18.23 -11.20 3.64
C ILE A 86 -18.21 -9.97 4.57
N ALA A 87 -17.02 -9.50 4.97
CA ALA A 87 -16.88 -8.33 5.81
C ALA A 87 -17.41 -7.05 5.12
N MET A 88 -17.08 -6.84 3.85
CA MET A 88 -17.57 -5.70 3.07
C MET A 88 -19.08 -5.78 2.84
N ALA A 89 -19.62 -6.97 2.57
CA ALA A 89 -21.07 -7.17 2.48
C ALA A 89 -21.75 -6.81 3.81
N GLY A 90 -21.20 -7.22 4.95
CA GLY A 90 -21.70 -6.86 6.28
C GLY A 90 -21.71 -5.34 6.53
N VAL A 91 -20.64 -4.63 6.12
CA VAL A 91 -20.58 -3.16 6.22
C VAL A 91 -21.65 -2.50 5.34
N ILE A 92 -21.84 -2.98 4.11
CA ILE A 92 -22.87 -2.47 3.20
C ILE A 92 -24.27 -2.69 3.80
N LEU A 93 -24.54 -3.86 4.39
CA LEU A 93 -25.80 -4.12 5.07
C LEU A 93 -26.04 -3.14 6.21
N VAL A 94 -25.03 -2.80 7.01
CA VAL A 94 -25.16 -1.79 8.08
C VAL A 94 -25.52 -0.41 7.51
N ILE A 95 -24.90 -0.01 6.39
CA ILE A 95 -25.22 1.26 5.73
C ILE A 95 -26.66 1.26 5.21
N LEU A 96 -27.12 0.13 4.64
CA LEU A 96 -28.49 -0.04 4.19
C LEU A 96 -29.51 0.01 5.34
N ASP A 97 -29.20 -0.61 6.49
CA ASP A 97 -30.06 -0.59 7.69
C ASP A 97 -30.27 0.83 8.22
N ASN A 98 -29.20 1.63 8.25
CA ASN A 98 -29.23 2.98 8.81
C ASN A 98 -29.90 4.00 7.88
N LYS A 99 -29.71 3.89 6.55
CA LYS A 99 -30.11 4.96 5.62
C LYS A 99 -31.36 4.66 4.80
N TYR A 100 -31.54 3.41 4.36
CA TYR A 100 -32.52 3.09 3.32
C TYR A 100 -33.72 2.30 3.82
N ILE A 101 -33.55 1.46 4.84
CA ILE A 101 -34.61 0.57 5.30
C ILE A 101 -35.33 1.20 6.49
N VAL A 102 -36.62 1.53 6.32
CA VAL A 102 -37.47 2.06 7.39
C VAL A 102 -38.35 0.98 8.02
N ASN A 103 -38.76 -0.02 7.23
CA ASN A 103 -39.69 -1.08 7.65
C ASN A 103 -39.07 -2.03 8.70
N LYS A 104 -39.75 -2.20 9.83
CA LYS A 104 -39.30 -3.04 10.96
C LYS A 104 -39.00 -4.49 10.59
N ASN A 105 -39.87 -5.14 9.80
CA ASN A 105 -39.68 -6.52 9.37
C ASN A 105 -38.46 -6.69 8.45
N SER A 106 -38.23 -5.73 7.56
CA SER A 106 -37.06 -5.71 6.68
C SER A 106 -35.76 -5.46 7.46
N LYS A 107 -35.78 -4.57 8.47
CA LYS A 107 -34.64 -4.36 9.38
C LYS A 107 -34.27 -5.63 10.13
N LEU A 108 -35.28 -6.33 10.69
CA LEU A 108 -35.07 -7.60 11.39
C LEU A 108 -34.42 -8.65 10.47
N GLY A 109 -34.95 -8.82 9.26
CA GLY A 109 -34.37 -9.74 8.25
C GLY A 109 -32.93 -9.39 7.90
N LEU A 110 -32.62 -8.12 7.66
CA LEU A 110 -31.28 -7.65 7.33
C LEU A 110 -30.27 -7.93 8.46
N ARG A 111 -30.68 -7.70 9.72
CA ARG A 111 -29.84 -7.96 10.90
C ARG A 111 -29.60 -9.45 11.14
N ILE A 112 -30.59 -10.30 10.86
CA ILE A 112 -30.41 -11.76 10.88
C ILE A 112 -29.37 -12.16 9.84
N VAL A 113 -29.48 -11.66 8.61
CA VAL A 113 -28.50 -11.92 7.54
C VAL A 113 -27.10 -11.45 7.95
N ASN A 114 -26.97 -10.24 8.49
CA ASN A 114 -25.68 -9.70 8.94
C ASN A 114 -25.08 -10.51 10.11
N SER A 115 -25.91 -11.01 11.02
CA SER A 115 -25.49 -11.90 12.12
C SER A 115 -24.98 -13.24 11.60
N VAL A 116 -25.69 -13.85 10.64
CA VAL A 116 -25.24 -15.10 9.98
C VAL A 116 -23.93 -14.87 9.23
N LEU A 117 -23.81 -13.80 8.45
CA LEU A 117 -22.56 -13.45 7.75
C LEU A 117 -21.40 -13.22 8.72
N THR A 118 -21.65 -12.58 9.86
CA THR A 118 -20.63 -12.37 10.90
C THR A 118 -20.18 -13.69 11.52
N LYS A 119 -21.09 -14.65 11.76
CA LYS A 119 -20.72 -16.00 12.23
C LYS A 119 -19.83 -16.73 11.20
N ILE A 120 -20.17 -16.64 9.91
CA ILE A 120 -19.36 -17.23 8.83
C ILE A 120 -17.98 -16.55 8.79
N LEU A 121 -17.94 -15.21 8.89
CA LEU A 121 -16.71 -14.43 8.92
C LEU A 121 -15.78 -14.88 10.07
N MET A 122 -16.32 -15.04 11.28
CA MET A 122 -15.58 -15.49 12.46
C MET A 122 -15.01 -16.90 12.24
N SER A 123 -15.78 -17.80 11.64
CA SER A 123 -15.30 -19.13 11.25
C SER A 123 -14.16 -19.05 10.23
N CYS A 124 -14.26 -18.17 9.22
CA CYS A 124 -13.18 -17.94 8.26
C CYS A 124 -11.90 -17.40 8.93
N ILE A 125 -12.01 -16.45 9.87
CA ILE A 125 -10.85 -15.91 10.61
C ILE A 125 -10.18 -17.01 11.44
N PHE A 126 -10.97 -17.83 12.15
CA PHE A 126 -10.45 -18.96 12.91
C PHE A 126 -9.77 -19.99 12.01
N TRP A 127 -10.39 -20.32 10.87
CA TRP A 127 -9.83 -21.25 9.91
C TRP A 127 -8.53 -20.74 9.27
N ARG A 128 -8.42 -19.43 9.02
CA ARG A 128 -7.16 -18.78 8.61
C ARG A 128 -6.06 -19.00 9.64
N PHE A 129 -6.35 -18.79 10.93
CA PHE A 129 -5.39 -19.01 12.01
C PHE A 129 -4.91 -20.47 12.07
N VAL A 130 -5.82 -21.43 11.90
CA VAL A 130 -5.45 -22.87 11.82
C VAL A 130 -4.49 -23.12 10.65
N LEU A 131 -4.74 -22.50 9.50
CA LEU A 131 -3.92 -22.67 8.31
C LEU A 131 -2.54 -22.02 8.45
N GLU A 132 -2.47 -20.82 9.03
CA GLU A 132 -1.21 -20.12 9.34
C GLU A 132 -0.32 -20.96 10.26
N ARG A 133 -0.91 -21.57 11.30
CA ARG A 133 -0.20 -22.53 12.16
C ARG A 133 0.34 -23.73 11.39
N ARG A 134 -0.46 -24.32 10.49
CA ARG A 134 -0.03 -25.48 9.68
C ARG A 134 1.14 -25.12 8.75
N ILE A 135 1.11 -23.93 8.16
CA ILE A 135 2.20 -23.41 7.31
C ILE A 135 3.49 -23.26 8.14
N LEU A 136 3.40 -22.70 9.35
CA LEU A 136 4.57 -22.53 10.22
C LEU A 136 5.20 -23.85 10.67
N ILE A 137 4.38 -24.88 10.93
CA ILE A 137 4.85 -26.24 11.25
C ILE A 137 5.56 -26.85 10.04
N ARG A 138 4.96 -26.78 8.85
CA ARG A 138 5.55 -27.28 7.60
C ARG A 138 6.88 -26.60 7.24
N ARG A 139 7.05 -25.34 7.61
CA ARG A 139 8.31 -24.59 7.42
C ARG A 139 9.36 -24.89 8.48
N ASN A 140 9.12 -25.84 9.39
CA ASN A 140 9.98 -26.16 10.53
C ASN A 140 10.31 -24.96 11.44
N VAL A 141 9.50 -23.89 11.40
CA VAL A 141 9.64 -22.75 12.31
C VAL A 141 9.06 -23.11 13.69
N LEU A 142 8.05 -23.99 13.71
CA LEU A 142 7.44 -24.47 14.94
C LEU A 142 7.39 -26.00 15.00
N PRO A 143 7.55 -26.60 16.21
CA PRO A 143 7.43 -28.04 16.38
C PRO A 143 5.99 -28.54 16.15
N PRO A 144 5.82 -29.80 15.69
CA PRO A 144 4.51 -30.34 15.28
C PRO A 144 3.49 -30.42 16.43
N ASN A 145 3.96 -30.66 17.66
CA ASN A 145 3.10 -30.88 18.84
C ASN A 145 2.92 -29.63 19.72
N VAL A 146 3.07 -28.43 19.16
CA VAL A 146 2.86 -27.18 19.92
C VAL A 146 1.37 -26.92 20.16
N SER A 147 1.01 -26.78 21.44
CA SER A 147 -0.29 -26.27 21.88
C SER A 147 -0.49 -24.80 21.48
N ILE A 148 -1.73 -24.42 21.15
CA ILE A 148 -2.10 -23.06 20.71
C ILE A 148 -1.67 -21.98 21.72
N VAL A 149 -1.73 -22.29 23.03
CA VAL A 149 -1.39 -21.37 24.12
C VAL A 149 0.08 -20.92 24.12
N ARG A 150 0.99 -21.73 23.53
CA ARG A 150 2.42 -21.40 23.46
C ARG A 150 2.76 -20.35 22.39
N MET A 151 1.77 -19.82 21.68
CA MET A 151 1.91 -18.79 20.64
C MET A 151 1.18 -17.49 21.04
N PRO A 152 1.63 -16.77 22.09
CA PRO A 152 0.87 -15.66 22.68
C PRO A 152 0.66 -14.50 21.69
N LYS A 153 1.65 -14.20 20.84
CA LYS A 153 1.56 -13.12 19.85
C LYS A 153 0.42 -13.36 18.85
N GLN A 154 0.38 -14.55 18.25
CA GLN A 154 -0.65 -14.91 17.26
C GLN A 154 -2.03 -15.08 17.93
N LEU A 155 -2.08 -15.54 19.19
CA LEU A 155 -3.32 -15.67 19.94
C LEU A 155 -3.94 -14.30 20.26
N VAL A 156 -3.14 -13.33 20.71
CA VAL A 156 -3.60 -11.96 20.96
C VAL A 156 -4.08 -11.32 19.66
N GLN A 157 -3.36 -11.51 18.56
CA GLN A 157 -3.80 -11.03 17.25
C GLN A 157 -5.15 -11.64 16.84
N LEU A 158 -5.33 -12.95 17.00
CA LEU A 158 -6.60 -13.63 16.73
C LEU A 158 -7.72 -13.05 17.61
N ALA A 159 -7.48 -12.90 18.91
CA ALA A 159 -8.47 -12.39 19.85
C ALA A 159 -8.91 -10.96 19.48
N LEU A 160 -7.98 -10.09 19.11
CA LEU A 160 -8.29 -8.73 18.64
C LEU A 160 -9.10 -8.74 17.34
N GLU A 161 -8.73 -9.57 16.37
CA GLU A 161 -9.46 -9.69 15.11
C GLU A 161 -10.89 -10.20 15.31
N LEU A 162 -11.05 -11.22 16.16
CA LEU A 162 -12.35 -11.76 16.53
C LEU A 162 -13.18 -10.73 17.30
N ALA A 163 -12.59 -9.98 18.24
CA ALA A 163 -13.27 -8.93 18.98
C ALA A 163 -13.80 -7.82 18.06
N VAL A 164 -12.96 -7.32 17.15
CA VAL A 164 -13.35 -6.28 16.17
C VAL A 164 -14.45 -6.79 15.24
N CYS A 165 -14.36 -8.04 14.80
CA CYS A 165 -15.35 -8.62 13.88
C CYS A 165 -16.66 -8.99 14.57
N PHE A 166 -16.64 -9.26 15.88
CA PHE A 166 -17.82 -9.61 16.68
C PHE A 166 -18.77 -8.41 16.91
N ILE A 167 -18.28 -7.17 16.81
CA ILE A 167 -19.11 -5.97 17.00
C ILE A 167 -20.19 -5.91 15.91
N ILE A 168 -21.43 -6.17 16.31
CA ILE A 168 -22.64 -6.12 15.48
C ILE A 168 -23.85 -5.75 16.35
N VAL A 169 -24.82 -5.04 15.75
CA VAL A 169 -26.13 -4.81 16.37
C VAL A 169 -26.97 -6.10 16.28
N PRO A 170 -27.39 -6.71 17.41
CA PRO A 170 -28.16 -7.95 17.39
C PRO A 170 -29.53 -7.78 16.71
N PRO A 171 -30.09 -8.83 16.09
CA PRO A 171 -31.47 -8.78 15.61
C PRO A 171 -32.43 -8.64 16.80
N GLY A 172 -33.43 -7.76 16.68
CA GLY A 172 -34.46 -7.53 17.71
C GLY A 172 -34.14 -6.42 18.72
N THR A 173 -32.99 -5.74 18.61
CA THR A 173 -32.73 -4.53 19.41
C THR A 173 -33.42 -3.32 18.78
N ASP A 174 -34.51 -2.88 19.38
CA ASP A 174 -35.20 -1.65 19.03
C ASP A 174 -35.06 -0.65 20.17
N GLY A 175 -34.78 0.61 19.85
CA GLY A 175 -34.66 1.68 20.83
C GLY A 175 -33.60 2.70 20.46
N SER A 176 -33.53 3.73 21.29
CA SER A 176 -32.52 4.77 21.21
C SER A 176 -31.91 4.98 22.59
N PHE A 177 -30.68 5.50 22.60
CA PHE A 177 -30.00 5.92 23.81
C PHE A 177 -29.77 7.42 23.76
N GLU A 178 -30.03 8.09 24.87
CA GLU A 178 -29.84 9.53 24.99
C GLU A 178 -28.37 9.84 25.29
N VAL A 179 -27.83 10.82 24.57
CA VAL A 179 -26.46 11.29 24.74
C VAL A 179 -26.51 12.76 25.11
N ARG A 180 -25.84 13.08 26.22
CA ARG A 180 -25.63 14.45 26.67
C ARG A 180 -24.17 14.83 26.48
N GLN A 181 -23.91 15.91 25.76
CA GLN A 181 -22.56 16.41 25.47
C GLN A 181 -22.38 17.82 26.00
N TRP A 182 -21.32 18.04 26.78
CA TRP A 182 -20.91 19.38 27.19
C TRP A 182 -20.33 20.16 26.00
N LYS A 183 -20.62 21.47 25.90
CA LYS A 183 -20.12 22.32 24.80
C LYS A 183 -19.27 23.50 25.29
N TYR A 184 -19.86 24.41 26.05
CA TYR A 184 -19.18 25.61 26.55
C TYR A 184 -19.87 26.12 27.82
N HIS A 185 -19.16 26.92 28.61
CA HIS A 185 -19.74 27.64 29.74
C HIS A 185 -20.65 28.76 29.24
N ALA A 186 -21.79 28.94 29.88
CA ALA A 186 -22.73 29.98 29.50
C ALA A 186 -22.24 31.32 30.06
N ASP A 187 -21.98 32.28 29.17
CA ASP A 187 -21.61 33.65 29.55
C ASP A 187 -22.83 34.49 30.01
N GLY A 188 -24.03 33.89 30.06
CA GLY A 188 -25.29 34.53 30.48
C GLY A 188 -26.40 33.53 30.82
N GLU A 189 -27.61 34.01 31.05
CA GLU A 189 -28.76 33.19 31.52
C GLU A 189 -29.42 32.31 30.44
N SER A 190 -28.92 32.34 29.19
CA SER A 190 -29.47 31.53 28.10
C SER A 190 -28.40 31.02 27.14
N CYS A 191 -28.58 29.80 26.66
CA CYS A 191 -27.76 29.21 25.61
C CYS A 191 -28.40 29.46 24.24
N ARG A 192 -27.60 29.49 23.18
CA ARG A 192 -28.13 29.52 21.81
C ARG A 192 -28.86 28.19 21.52
N PRO A 193 -30.07 28.18 20.95
CA PRO A 193 -30.71 26.94 20.54
C PRO A 193 -29.83 26.22 19.50
N PRO A 194 -29.69 24.88 19.53
CA PRO A 194 -30.48 23.91 20.31
C PRO A 194 -29.87 23.51 21.68
N PHE A 195 -28.97 24.30 22.26
CA PHE A 195 -28.31 23.94 23.52
C PHE A 195 -29.17 24.23 24.76
N ILE A 196 -29.10 23.35 25.75
CA ILE A 196 -29.84 23.46 27.02
C ILE A 196 -28.87 23.93 28.11
N LEU A 197 -29.29 24.93 28.90
CA LEU A 197 -28.52 25.45 30.03
C LEU A 197 -28.71 24.56 31.25
N GLN A 198 -27.62 24.06 31.82
CA GLN A 198 -27.61 23.34 33.09
C GLN A 198 -26.33 23.68 33.86
N ASP A 199 -26.46 24.07 35.12
CA ASP A 199 -25.33 24.38 36.02
C ASP A 199 -24.31 25.37 35.42
N GLY A 200 -24.79 26.45 34.78
CA GLY A 200 -23.94 27.45 34.13
C GLY A 200 -23.19 26.96 32.89
N SER A 201 -23.57 25.80 32.34
CA SER A 201 -22.96 25.22 31.14
C SER A 201 -24.02 24.85 30.09
N CYS A 202 -23.67 24.99 28.82
CA CYS A 202 -24.53 24.63 27.71
C CYS A 202 -24.24 23.19 27.26
N TYR A 203 -25.29 22.36 27.24
CA TYR A 203 -25.25 20.97 26.81
C TYR A 203 -26.05 20.74 25.53
N LEU A 204 -25.61 19.79 24.72
CA LEU A 204 -26.35 19.26 23.59
C LEU A 204 -26.92 17.89 23.96
N GLU A 205 -28.23 17.77 23.92
CA GLU A 205 -28.96 16.55 24.25
C GLU A 205 -29.68 16.03 23.01
N TYR A 206 -29.46 14.76 22.68
CA TYR A 206 -30.05 14.14 21.52
C TYR A 206 -30.04 12.61 21.67
N SER A 207 -30.89 11.93 20.90
CA SER A 207 -31.07 10.48 21.00
C SER A 207 -30.51 9.78 19.76
N TYR A 208 -29.62 8.79 19.96
CA TYR A 208 -29.13 7.93 18.88
C TYR A 208 -29.90 6.62 18.86
N PRO A 209 -30.38 6.16 17.69
CA PRO A 209 -30.85 4.79 17.57
C PRO A 209 -29.68 3.81 17.72
N PHE A 210 -29.94 2.63 18.28
CA PHE A 210 -28.90 1.58 18.43
C PHE A 210 -28.25 1.16 17.10
N GLU A 211 -28.91 1.44 15.98
CA GLU A 211 -28.43 1.25 14.60
C GLU A 211 -27.07 1.92 14.32
N VAL A 212 -26.83 3.07 14.95
CA VAL A 212 -25.60 3.86 14.79
C VAL A 212 -24.39 3.09 15.33
N LEU A 213 -24.56 2.24 16.35
CA LEU A 213 -23.49 1.37 16.86
C LEU A 213 -23.00 0.38 15.80
N GLY A 214 -23.80 0.10 14.78
CA GLY A 214 -23.38 -0.66 13.60
C GLY A 214 -22.17 -0.05 12.89
N LEU A 215 -21.95 1.27 12.98
CA LEU A 215 -20.80 1.94 12.36
C LEU A 215 -19.44 1.43 12.86
N PHE A 216 -19.35 0.87 14.06
CA PHE A 216 -18.12 0.22 14.52
C PHE A 216 -17.70 -0.96 13.63
N SER A 217 -18.63 -1.53 12.85
CA SER A 217 -18.30 -2.52 11.83
C SER A 217 -17.40 -1.99 10.72
N LEU A 218 -17.27 -0.66 10.54
CA LEU A 218 -16.28 -0.05 9.64
C LEU A 218 -14.84 -0.42 10.02
N CYS A 219 -14.56 -0.76 11.28
CA CYS A 219 -13.26 -1.28 11.67
C CYS A 219 -12.86 -2.52 10.85
N ARG A 220 -13.81 -3.28 10.30
CA ARG A 220 -13.58 -4.45 9.41
C ARG A 220 -12.84 -4.10 8.10
N LEU A 221 -12.77 -2.82 7.73
CA LEU A 221 -12.02 -2.33 6.56
C LEU A 221 -10.51 -2.64 6.62
N TYR A 222 -9.96 -2.98 7.81
CA TYR A 222 -8.57 -3.44 7.97
C TYR A 222 -8.22 -4.67 7.12
N MET A 223 -9.22 -5.43 6.65
CA MET A 223 -9.02 -6.57 5.77
C MET A 223 -8.68 -6.19 4.33
N ILE A 224 -9.00 -4.97 3.87
CA ILE A 224 -8.75 -4.52 2.49
C ILE A 224 -7.25 -4.58 2.12
N PRO A 225 -6.31 -4.05 2.93
CA PRO A 225 -4.87 -4.23 2.72
C PRO A 225 -4.42 -5.68 2.50
N ARG A 226 -5.08 -6.66 3.13
CA ARG A 226 -4.75 -8.08 2.98
C ARG A 226 -5.16 -8.60 1.61
N VAL A 227 -6.33 -8.19 1.11
CA VAL A 227 -6.76 -8.53 -0.25
C VAL A 227 -5.85 -7.90 -1.29
N ILE A 228 -5.42 -6.65 -1.09
CA ILE A 228 -4.44 -5.99 -1.97
C ILE A 228 -3.16 -6.82 -2.05
N ARG A 229 -2.66 -7.31 -0.90
CA ARG A 229 -1.52 -8.24 -0.85
C ARG A 229 -1.81 -9.55 -1.61
N ASN A 230 -2.98 -10.16 -1.41
CA ASN A 230 -3.33 -11.45 -2.04
C ASN A 230 -3.54 -11.35 -3.56
N LEU A 231 -4.00 -10.20 -4.05
CA LEU A 231 -4.09 -9.90 -5.48
C LEU A 231 -2.71 -9.69 -6.11
N SER A 232 -1.72 -9.29 -5.28
CA SER A 232 -0.35 -9.12 -5.75
C SER A 232 0.37 -10.46 -5.88
N SER A 233 1.25 -10.55 -6.89
CA SER A 233 2.16 -11.70 -7.05
C SER A 233 3.12 -11.87 -5.85
N PHE A 234 3.27 -10.84 -5.01
CA PHE A 234 4.21 -10.82 -3.88
C PHE A 234 3.83 -11.75 -2.74
N ALA A 235 2.58 -12.21 -2.67
CA ALA A 235 2.14 -13.18 -1.68
C ALA A 235 2.48 -14.64 -2.03
N SER A 236 3.18 -14.89 -3.14
CA SER A 236 3.54 -16.25 -3.59
C SER A 236 4.57 -16.94 -2.68
N TYR A 237 4.63 -18.28 -2.75
CA TYR A 237 5.64 -19.05 -2.02
C TYR A 237 7.07 -18.65 -2.44
N ARG A 238 7.29 -18.37 -3.74
CA ARG A 238 8.60 -18.01 -4.31
C ARG A 238 9.12 -16.71 -3.71
N THR A 239 8.24 -15.71 -3.57
CA THR A 239 8.56 -14.41 -2.99
C THR A 239 8.70 -14.49 -1.47
N SER A 240 8.01 -15.42 -0.80
CA SER A 240 8.26 -15.74 0.61
C SER A 240 9.65 -16.34 0.82
N TYR A 241 10.06 -17.29 -0.03
CA TYR A 241 11.38 -17.89 0.00
C TYR A 241 12.50 -16.88 -0.26
N LEU A 242 12.39 -16.08 -1.33
CA LEU A 242 13.34 -15.00 -1.62
C LEU A 242 13.35 -13.95 -0.50
N GLY A 243 12.19 -13.67 0.09
CA GLY A 243 12.07 -12.80 1.26
C GLY A 243 12.91 -13.32 2.43
N THR A 244 12.81 -14.62 2.75
CA THR A 244 13.63 -15.21 3.83
C THR A 244 15.13 -15.16 3.56
N LEU A 245 15.55 -15.35 2.29
CA LEU A 245 16.95 -15.26 1.91
C LEU A 245 17.52 -13.86 2.16
N HIS A 246 16.72 -12.84 1.90
CA HIS A 246 17.07 -11.43 2.14
C HIS A 246 16.62 -10.89 3.50
N ARG A 247 16.09 -11.73 4.40
CA ARG A 247 15.55 -11.35 5.72
C ARG A 247 14.44 -10.27 5.65
N VAL A 248 13.53 -10.40 4.67
CA VAL A 248 12.38 -9.51 4.46
C VAL A 248 11.07 -10.30 4.55
N ASP A 249 10.16 -9.87 5.43
CA ASP A 249 8.84 -10.47 5.59
C ASP A 249 7.85 -9.99 4.52
N THR A 250 7.87 -10.66 3.36
CA THR A 250 7.00 -10.37 2.21
C THR A 250 5.52 -10.69 2.47
N MET A 251 5.21 -11.45 3.53
CA MET A 251 3.83 -11.80 3.92
C MET A 251 3.07 -10.66 4.60
N THR A 252 3.77 -9.59 4.99
CA THR A 252 3.16 -8.42 5.67
C THR A 252 2.42 -7.54 4.66
N PRO A 253 1.16 -7.12 4.91
CA PRO A 253 0.40 -6.27 3.97
C PRO A 253 1.05 -4.91 3.72
N LEU A 254 1.78 -4.36 4.70
CA LEU A 254 2.52 -3.11 4.56
C LEU A 254 3.61 -3.18 3.49
N PHE A 255 4.26 -4.35 3.33
CA PHE A 255 5.25 -4.53 2.28
C PHE A 255 4.59 -4.46 0.90
N ALA A 256 3.46 -5.14 0.71
CA ALA A 256 2.71 -5.10 -0.54
C ALA A 256 2.23 -3.67 -0.88
N ILE A 257 1.74 -2.91 0.10
CA ILE A 257 1.35 -1.51 -0.09
C ILE A 257 2.55 -0.68 -0.56
N LYS A 258 3.72 -0.83 0.06
CA LYS A 258 4.95 -0.14 -0.36
C LYS A 258 5.30 -0.46 -1.82
N CYS A 259 5.26 -1.74 -2.20
CA CYS A 259 5.52 -2.16 -3.57
C CYS A 259 4.51 -1.58 -4.56
N PHE A 260 3.21 -1.55 -4.23
CA PHE A 260 2.18 -0.95 -5.09
C PHE A 260 2.31 0.57 -5.21
N LEU A 261 2.67 1.24 -4.12
CA LEU A 261 2.91 2.68 -4.13
C LEU A 261 4.11 3.02 -5.03
N GLN A 262 5.10 2.14 -5.12
CA GLN A 262 6.25 2.33 -6.00
C GLN A 262 5.95 1.99 -7.47
N SER A 263 5.14 0.95 -7.75
CA SER A 263 4.84 0.52 -9.11
C SER A 263 3.73 1.32 -9.78
N HIS A 264 2.63 1.57 -9.07
CA HIS A 264 1.44 2.25 -9.57
C HIS A 264 0.88 3.25 -8.53
N PRO A 265 1.64 4.29 -8.16
CA PRO A 265 1.28 5.22 -7.09
C PRO A 265 -0.10 5.85 -7.29
N PHE A 266 -0.38 6.41 -8.47
CA PHE A 266 -1.63 7.14 -8.72
C PHE A 266 -2.87 6.26 -8.62
N ARG A 267 -2.81 5.01 -9.10
CA ARG A 267 -3.96 4.10 -9.04
C ARG A 267 -4.32 3.77 -7.59
N LEU A 268 -3.31 3.50 -6.76
CA LEU A 268 -3.50 3.21 -5.34
C LEU A 268 -4.02 4.44 -4.59
N LEU A 269 -3.39 5.61 -4.80
CA LEU A 269 -3.76 6.85 -4.13
C LEU A 269 -5.19 7.27 -4.48
N LEU A 270 -5.55 7.22 -5.77
CA LEU A 270 -6.90 7.53 -6.24
C LEU A 270 -7.93 6.59 -5.64
N ALA A 271 -7.68 5.28 -5.64
CA ALA A 271 -8.58 4.30 -5.04
C ALA A 271 -8.75 4.54 -3.53
N SER A 272 -7.66 4.83 -2.82
CA SER A 272 -7.72 5.12 -1.38
C SER A 272 -8.43 6.44 -1.07
N SER A 273 -8.23 7.50 -1.86
CA SER A 273 -8.88 8.79 -1.65
C SER A 273 -10.39 8.70 -1.88
N PHE A 274 -10.82 8.04 -2.96
CA PHE A 274 -12.25 7.79 -3.19
C PHE A 274 -12.85 6.91 -2.09
N GLY A 275 -12.14 5.86 -1.66
CA GLY A 275 -12.58 4.99 -0.58
C GLY A 275 -12.80 5.74 0.73
N THR A 276 -11.79 6.49 1.21
CA THR A 276 -11.87 7.24 2.47
C THR A 276 -12.91 8.35 2.41
N LEU A 277 -13.04 9.03 1.25
CA LEU A 277 -14.06 10.05 1.04
C LEU A 277 -15.46 9.47 1.23
N ILE A 278 -15.79 8.40 0.51
CA ILE A 278 -17.12 7.79 0.56
C ILE A 278 -17.43 7.26 1.96
N ILE A 279 -16.51 6.48 2.54
CA ILE A 279 -16.71 5.86 3.86
C ILE A 279 -16.88 6.91 4.96
N THR A 280 -16.03 7.93 5.00
CA THR A 280 -16.11 9.00 6.01
C THR A 280 -17.38 9.82 5.84
N SER A 281 -17.77 10.12 4.60
CA SER A 281 -18.99 10.88 4.31
C SER A 281 -20.25 10.14 4.78
N TYR A 282 -20.33 8.83 4.54
CA TYR A 282 -21.44 8.01 5.02
C TYR A 282 -21.47 7.93 6.55
N ALA A 283 -20.33 7.69 7.19
CA ALA A 283 -20.24 7.63 8.65
C ALA A 283 -20.67 8.97 9.29
N LEU A 284 -20.22 10.09 8.72
CA LEU A 284 -20.55 11.42 9.19
C LEU A 284 -22.04 11.73 9.02
N ALA A 285 -22.62 11.40 7.86
CA ALA A 285 -24.04 11.62 7.60
C ALA A 285 -24.96 10.85 8.56
N ILE A 286 -24.57 9.63 8.98
CA ILE A 286 -25.34 8.83 9.94
C ILE A 286 -25.22 9.41 11.36
N VAL A 287 -24.01 9.78 11.78
CA VAL A 287 -23.74 10.30 13.14
C VAL A 287 -24.35 11.68 13.36
N GLU A 288 -24.44 12.51 12.33
CA GLU A 288 -24.94 13.89 12.45
C GLU A 288 -26.43 14.03 12.11
N ALA A 289 -27.06 13.00 11.55
CA ALA A 289 -28.48 12.98 11.21
C ALA A 289 -29.46 13.47 12.30
N PRO A 290 -29.31 13.12 13.59
CA PRO A 290 -30.30 13.52 14.61
C PRO A 290 -30.19 14.98 15.04
N VAL A 291 -29.06 15.65 14.80
CA VAL A 291 -28.79 17.01 15.32
C VAL A 291 -28.69 18.04 14.20
N ASN A 292 -28.03 17.68 13.08
CA ASN A 292 -27.68 18.62 12.03
C ASN A 292 -28.39 18.27 10.71
N PRO A 293 -29.51 18.97 10.38
CA PRO A 293 -30.25 18.69 9.15
C PRO A 293 -29.44 19.02 7.89
N ASN A 294 -28.47 19.93 7.97
CA ASN A 294 -27.60 20.28 6.84
C ASN A 294 -26.59 19.16 6.52
N LEU A 295 -26.27 18.29 7.48
CA LEU A 295 -25.35 17.14 7.31
C LEU A 295 -26.05 15.80 7.06
N ALA A 296 -27.36 15.72 7.34
CA ALA A 296 -28.17 14.55 7.03
C ALA A 296 -28.15 14.12 5.54
N PRO A 297 -28.16 15.03 4.55
CA PRO A 297 -28.00 14.65 3.14
C PRO A 297 -26.54 14.28 2.82
N LEU A 298 -26.37 13.13 2.13
CA LEU A 298 -25.05 12.59 1.80
C LEU A 298 -24.23 13.54 0.90
N SER A 299 -24.89 14.32 0.04
CA SER A 299 -24.22 15.31 -0.82
C SER A 299 -23.43 16.33 -0.02
N ASN A 300 -24.00 16.82 1.08
CA ASN A 300 -23.37 17.84 1.93
C ASN A 300 -22.26 17.22 2.78
N ALA A 301 -22.44 15.97 3.22
CA ALA A 301 -21.37 15.23 3.89
C ALA A 301 -20.18 14.98 2.96
N ILE A 302 -20.42 14.61 1.69
CA ILE A 302 -19.38 14.46 0.66
C ILE A 302 -18.66 15.78 0.42
N TRP A 303 -19.41 16.88 0.28
CA TRP A 303 -18.86 18.23 0.13
C TRP A 303 -17.92 18.59 1.29
N LEU A 304 -18.40 18.44 2.52
CA LEU A 304 -17.61 18.73 3.73
C LEU A 304 -16.34 17.87 3.82
N VAL A 305 -16.45 16.56 3.62
CA VAL A 305 -15.30 15.65 3.69
C VAL A 305 -14.30 15.95 2.58
N ALA A 306 -14.76 16.21 1.35
CA ALA A 306 -13.89 16.54 0.23
C ALA A 306 -13.10 17.84 0.49
N LEU A 307 -13.75 18.90 0.98
CA LEU A 307 -13.09 20.16 1.35
C LEU A 307 -12.10 19.98 2.49
N THR A 308 -12.44 19.12 3.46
CA THR A 308 -11.57 18.83 4.61
C THR A 308 -10.35 18.02 4.18
N MET A 309 -10.51 17.01 3.31
CA MET A 309 -9.42 16.24 2.75
C MET A 309 -8.48 17.10 1.89
N ALA A 310 -9.05 18.07 1.16
CA ALA A 310 -8.30 19.05 0.38
C ALA A 310 -7.70 20.18 1.24
N THR A 311 -7.93 20.19 2.55
CA THR A 311 -7.46 21.23 3.50
C THR A 311 -7.97 22.65 3.20
N VAL A 312 -9.09 22.79 2.49
CA VAL A 312 -9.69 24.08 2.13
C VAL A 312 -10.51 24.64 3.30
N GLY A 313 -11.44 23.85 3.82
CA GLY A 313 -12.22 24.17 5.02
C GLY A 313 -13.00 25.49 4.97
N TYR A 314 -13.94 25.65 4.04
CA TYR A 314 -14.76 26.88 3.95
C TYR A 314 -15.54 27.23 5.23
N GLY A 315 -15.91 26.23 6.03
CA GLY A 315 -16.62 26.43 7.29
C GLY A 315 -18.11 26.80 7.13
N ASP A 316 -18.66 26.62 5.93
CA ASP A 316 -20.08 26.74 5.62
C ASP A 316 -20.92 25.69 6.34
N ILE A 317 -20.38 24.48 6.45
CA ILE A 317 -21.05 23.35 7.08
C ILE A 317 -20.04 22.64 8.01
N VAL A 318 -20.43 22.39 9.27
CA VAL A 318 -19.55 21.76 10.28
C VAL A 318 -20.31 20.72 11.12
N PRO A 319 -19.63 19.66 11.60
CA PRO A 319 -20.23 18.69 12.50
C PRO A 319 -20.42 19.28 13.89
N VAL A 320 -21.59 19.03 14.48
CA VAL A 320 -21.95 19.54 15.81
C VAL A 320 -21.65 18.49 16.87
N THR A 321 -21.74 17.20 16.56
CA THR A 321 -21.51 16.11 17.51
C THR A 321 -20.02 15.83 17.69
N THR A 322 -19.61 15.42 18.89
CA THR A 322 -18.20 15.06 19.15
C THR A 322 -17.77 13.83 18.33
N ALA A 323 -18.66 12.85 18.14
CA ALA A 323 -18.40 11.69 17.30
C ALA A 323 -18.17 12.08 15.83
N GLY A 324 -18.99 12.99 15.29
CA GLY A 324 -18.82 13.52 13.94
C GLY A 324 -17.51 14.28 13.78
N GLN A 325 -17.12 15.08 14.78
CA GLN A 325 -15.82 15.77 14.81
C GLN A 325 -14.64 14.77 14.80
N VAL A 326 -14.68 13.73 15.63
CA VAL A 326 -13.63 12.70 15.65
C VAL A 326 -13.54 11.97 14.31
N LEU A 327 -14.67 11.62 13.69
CA LEU A 327 -14.70 11.00 12.37
C LEU A 327 -14.12 11.93 11.30
N LEU A 328 -14.45 13.23 11.33
CA LEU A 328 -13.94 14.20 10.38
C LEU A 328 -12.42 14.44 10.55
N VAL A 329 -11.93 14.46 11.79
CA VAL A 329 -10.49 14.56 12.07
C VAL A 329 -9.75 13.32 11.56
N CYS A 330 -10.20 12.12 11.91
CA CYS A 330 -9.51 10.88 11.54
C CYS A 330 -9.63 10.57 10.03
N GLY A 331 -10.85 10.61 9.48
CA GLY A 331 -11.15 10.20 8.11
C GLY A 331 -11.06 11.31 7.07
N GLY A 332 -11.21 12.57 7.47
CA GLY A 332 -11.07 13.75 6.60
C GLY A 332 -9.67 14.35 6.68
N MET A 333 -9.31 14.91 7.84
CA MET A 333 -8.06 15.66 8.00
C MET A 333 -6.82 14.76 7.93
N VAL A 334 -6.70 13.77 8.83
CA VAL A 334 -5.50 12.92 8.90
C VAL A 334 -5.32 12.11 7.62
N ALA A 335 -6.39 11.49 7.13
CA ALA A 335 -6.34 10.76 5.86
C ALA A 335 -6.01 11.68 4.67
N GLY A 336 -6.63 12.86 4.60
CA GLY A 336 -6.36 13.86 3.55
C GLY A 336 -4.90 14.30 3.52
N ILE A 337 -4.33 14.68 4.68
CA ILE A 337 -2.93 15.09 4.80
C ILE A 337 -1.98 13.97 4.37
N LEU A 338 -2.23 12.72 4.80
CA LEU A 338 -1.42 11.56 4.40
C LEU A 338 -1.51 11.31 2.88
N LEU A 339 -2.69 11.46 2.29
CA LEU A 339 -2.89 11.29 0.85
C LEU A 339 -2.19 12.38 0.04
N VAL A 340 -2.28 13.64 0.45
CA VAL A 340 -1.58 14.76 -0.19
C VAL A 340 -0.07 14.55 -0.09
N ALA A 341 0.46 14.18 1.08
CA ALA A 341 1.88 13.90 1.26
C ALA A 341 2.37 12.74 0.36
N ALA A 342 1.61 11.65 0.29
CA ALA A 342 1.94 10.52 -0.56
C ALA A 342 1.83 10.85 -2.07
N LEU A 343 0.85 11.68 -2.45
CA LEU A 343 0.72 12.19 -3.82
C LEU A 343 1.90 13.08 -4.21
N SER A 344 2.31 14.00 -3.33
CA SER A 344 3.51 14.81 -3.57
C SER A 344 4.76 13.94 -3.73
N ALA A 345 4.95 12.94 -2.86
CA ALA A 345 6.08 12.01 -2.97
C ALA A 345 6.06 11.24 -4.31
N ALA A 346 4.90 10.77 -4.75
CA ALA A 346 4.74 10.11 -6.05
C ALA A 346 5.06 11.05 -7.23
N LEU A 347 4.59 12.31 -7.18
CA LEU A 347 4.89 13.32 -8.18
C LEU A 347 6.39 13.61 -8.25
N PHE A 348 7.06 13.77 -7.11
CA PHE A 348 8.52 13.94 -7.07
C PHE A 348 9.27 12.73 -7.62
N ALA A 349 8.79 11.51 -7.35
CA ALA A 349 9.38 10.30 -7.90
C ALA A 349 9.25 10.22 -9.43
N LEU A 350 8.17 10.74 -10.01
CA LEU A 350 7.95 10.79 -11.46
C LEU A 350 8.78 11.89 -12.15
N LEU A 351 8.97 13.02 -11.48
CA LEU A 351 9.85 14.10 -11.94
C LEU A 351 11.33 13.75 -11.79
N ARG A 352 11.65 12.69 -11.03
CA ARG A 352 13.03 12.24 -10.84
C ARG A 352 13.54 11.65 -12.15
N LEU A 353 14.50 12.34 -12.76
CA LEU A 353 15.24 11.87 -13.93
C LEU A 353 15.87 10.51 -13.68
N ASN A 354 15.77 9.62 -14.66
CA ASN A 354 16.50 8.36 -14.63
C ASN A 354 18.00 8.64 -14.74
N ASP A 355 18.83 7.70 -14.26
CA ASP A 355 20.29 7.90 -14.31
C ASP A 355 20.82 7.98 -15.75
N ARG A 356 20.08 7.42 -16.72
CA ARG A 356 20.36 7.59 -18.16
C ARG A 356 20.14 9.04 -18.60
N ASP A 357 19.00 9.62 -18.24
CA ASP A 357 18.64 11.00 -18.59
C ASP A 357 19.60 11.99 -17.94
N LYS A 358 20.01 11.73 -16.68
CA LYS A 358 21.04 12.53 -16.01
C LYS A 358 22.37 12.49 -16.75
N ARG A 359 22.83 11.31 -17.19
CA ARG A 359 24.07 11.19 -17.98
C ARG A 359 23.96 11.93 -19.31
N PHE A 360 22.82 11.83 -19.98
CA PHE A 360 22.57 12.54 -21.23
C PHE A 360 22.58 14.06 -21.03
N ILE A 361 21.89 14.58 -20.02
CA ILE A 361 21.88 16.01 -19.68
C ILE A 361 23.28 16.49 -19.32
N HIS A 362 24.05 15.70 -18.58
CA HIS A 362 25.45 16.02 -18.27
C HIS A 362 26.29 16.14 -19.53
N SER A 363 26.15 15.20 -20.48
CA SER A 363 26.84 15.24 -21.77
C SER A 363 26.43 16.46 -22.61
N LEU A 364 25.13 16.78 -22.67
CA LEU A 364 24.63 17.98 -23.35
C LEU A 364 25.21 19.27 -22.76
N ARG A 365 25.22 19.40 -21.43
CA ARG A 365 25.80 20.57 -20.75
C ARG A 365 27.29 20.70 -21.00
N PHE A 366 28.01 19.58 -21.01
CA PHE A 366 29.43 19.55 -21.34
C PHE A 366 29.69 20.13 -22.73
N HIS A 367 28.97 19.65 -23.76
CA HIS A 367 29.08 20.20 -25.11
C HIS A 367 28.67 21.68 -25.20
N GLN A 368 27.64 22.10 -24.46
CA GLN A 368 27.22 23.49 -24.43
C GLN A 368 28.29 24.40 -23.80
N HIS A 369 28.95 23.95 -22.72
CA HIS A 369 30.07 24.67 -22.12
C HIS A 369 31.28 24.75 -23.07
N GLU A 370 31.61 23.67 -23.77
CA GLU A 370 32.68 23.70 -24.78
C GLU A 370 32.38 24.71 -25.89
N PHE A 371 31.14 24.76 -26.37
CA PHE A 371 30.74 25.72 -27.40
C PHE A 371 30.80 27.17 -26.90
N GLN A 372 30.30 27.43 -25.68
CA GLN A 372 30.38 28.75 -25.05
C GLN A 372 31.83 29.18 -24.82
N LEU A 373 32.70 28.27 -24.39
CA LEU A 373 34.12 28.53 -24.21
C LEU A 373 34.78 28.91 -25.54
N LYS A 374 34.54 28.14 -26.60
CA LYS A 374 35.03 28.44 -27.95
C LYS A 374 34.58 29.83 -28.42
N GLN A 375 33.32 30.20 -28.21
CA GLN A 375 32.80 31.52 -28.56
C GLN A 375 33.41 32.64 -27.70
N ALA A 376 33.56 32.43 -26.39
CA ALA A 376 34.17 33.40 -25.48
C ALA A 376 35.63 33.66 -25.86
N CYS A 377 36.40 32.59 -26.10
CA CYS A 377 37.79 32.66 -26.59
C CYS A 377 37.87 33.44 -27.91
N ALA A 378 37.00 33.12 -28.88
CA ALA A 378 36.95 33.83 -30.15
C ALA A 378 36.69 35.33 -29.98
N ARG A 379 35.72 35.72 -29.13
CA ARG A 379 35.42 37.13 -28.83
C ARG A 379 36.59 37.84 -28.12
N THR A 380 37.24 37.17 -27.17
CA THR A 380 38.42 37.74 -26.49
C THR A 380 39.58 37.96 -27.46
N ILE A 381 39.87 37.02 -28.34
CA ILE A 381 40.91 37.17 -29.36
C ILE A 381 40.56 38.34 -30.29
N GLN A 382 39.32 38.42 -30.77
CA GLN A 382 38.87 39.51 -31.64
C GLN A 382 38.99 40.89 -30.97
N THR A 383 38.62 41.01 -29.68
CA THR A 383 38.69 42.28 -28.94
C THR A 383 40.12 42.70 -28.62
N VAL A 384 40.99 41.76 -28.24
CA VAL A 384 42.42 42.04 -28.00
C VAL A 384 43.11 42.42 -29.31
N TRP A 385 42.81 41.75 -30.43
CA TRP A 385 43.36 42.08 -31.74
C TRP A 385 42.96 43.47 -32.22
N ARG A 386 41.67 43.82 -32.12
CA ARG A 386 41.18 45.18 -32.44
C ARG A 386 41.90 46.23 -31.62
N ARG A 387 41.99 46.03 -30.29
CA ARG A 387 42.74 46.93 -29.39
C ARG A 387 44.22 47.03 -29.74
N PHE A 388 44.86 45.96 -30.18
CA PHE A 388 46.26 45.98 -30.61
C PHE A 388 46.47 46.84 -31.86
N ASN A 389 45.54 46.77 -32.83
CA ASN A 389 45.59 47.57 -34.05
C ASN A 389 45.26 49.05 -33.82
N ASP A 390 44.42 49.36 -32.83
CA ASP A 390 44.09 50.75 -32.44
C ASP A 390 45.25 51.49 -31.75
N VAL A 391 46.31 50.78 -31.34
CA VAL A 391 47.50 51.39 -30.72
C VAL A 391 48.32 52.16 -31.77
N LYS A 392 48.24 53.50 -31.75
CA LYS A 392 48.98 54.40 -32.66
C LYS A 392 50.50 54.12 -32.66
N PRO A 393 51.17 54.13 -33.83
CA PRO A 393 52.62 53.98 -33.95
C PRO A 393 53.32 55.16 -33.23
N GLY A 394 54.11 54.85 -32.19
CA GLY A 394 54.81 55.84 -31.35
C GLY A 394 54.42 55.82 -29.86
N SER A 395 53.37 55.08 -29.49
CA SER A 395 52.99 54.87 -28.08
C SER A 395 53.88 53.82 -27.38
N ARG A 396 54.11 53.98 -26.06
CA ARG A 396 55.12 53.22 -25.27
C ARG A 396 55.17 51.72 -25.61
N PRO A 397 56.35 51.16 -25.97
CA PRO A 397 56.49 49.78 -26.46
C PRO A 397 55.97 48.71 -25.49
N HIS A 398 55.94 49.02 -24.20
CA HIS A 398 55.47 48.14 -23.14
C HIS A 398 53.96 47.78 -23.26
N ARG A 399 53.10 48.72 -23.70
CA ARG A 399 51.65 48.44 -23.84
C ARG A 399 51.38 47.49 -25.01
N LYS A 400 52.07 47.67 -26.14
CA LYS A 400 51.92 46.80 -27.32
C LYS A 400 52.40 45.37 -27.04
N ARG A 401 53.52 45.24 -26.31
CA ARG A 401 54.06 43.95 -25.84
C ARG A 401 53.11 43.24 -24.87
N LYS A 402 52.43 43.98 -23.98
CA LYS A 402 51.44 43.42 -23.05
C LYS A 402 50.25 42.78 -23.78
N TYR A 403 49.67 43.47 -24.77
CA TYR A 403 48.57 42.90 -25.55
C TYR A 403 48.99 41.69 -26.38
N LEU A 404 50.20 41.69 -26.96
CA LEU A 404 50.75 40.55 -27.68
C LEU A 404 50.93 39.32 -26.76
N PHE A 405 51.46 39.52 -25.54
CA PHE A 405 51.58 38.46 -24.54
C PHE A 405 50.22 37.91 -24.12
N THR A 406 49.22 38.77 -23.90
CA THR A 406 47.85 38.32 -23.57
C THR A 406 47.23 37.52 -24.71
N LEU A 407 47.48 37.91 -25.96
CA LEU A 407 46.96 37.21 -27.13
C LEU A 407 47.59 35.81 -27.26
N LEU A 408 48.91 35.71 -27.10
CA LEU A 408 49.64 34.43 -27.08
C LEU A 408 49.19 33.52 -25.93
N SER A 409 49.00 34.06 -24.72
CA SER A 409 48.54 33.25 -23.58
C SER A 409 47.13 32.70 -23.76
N VAL A 410 46.24 33.47 -24.42
CA VAL A 410 44.85 33.01 -24.68
C VAL A 410 44.83 31.98 -25.79
N THR A 411 45.68 32.10 -26.81
CA THR A 411 45.79 31.08 -27.86
C THR A 411 46.40 29.78 -27.35
N ASP A 412 47.42 29.85 -26.50
CA ASP A 412 48.05 28.65 -25.92
C ASP A 412 47.11 27.92 -24.97
N THR A 413 46.38 28.67 -24.12
CA THR A 413 45.37 28.07 -23.23
C THR A 413 44.19 27.48 -23.98
N ALA A 414 43.76 28.10 -25.08
CA ALA A 414 42.74 27.53 -25.96
C ALA A 414 43.22 26.25 -26.66
N ASN A 415 44.46 26.21 -27.14
CA ASN A 415 45.04 25.02 -27.78
C ASN A 415 45.20 23.87 -26.79
N TYR A 416 45.68 24.14 -25.57
CA TYR A 416 45.88 23.14 -24.54
C TYR A 416 44.57 22.48 -24.08
N MET A 417 43.47 23.25 -23.99
CA MET A 417 42.16 22.68 -23.66
C MET A 417 41.57 21.85 -24.81
N LEU A 418 41.83 22.20 -26.07
CA LEU A 418 41.34 21.44 -27.23
C LEU A 418 42.04 20.09 -27.40
N THR A 419 43.29 19.95 -26.96
CA THR A 419 44.06 18.70 -27.04
C THR A 419 43.83 17.77 -25.86
N THR A 420 43.24 18.25 -24.75
CA THR A 420 42.97 17.45 -23.55
C THR A 420 41.53 16.93 -23.44
N THR A 421 40.61 17.40 -24.30
CA THR A 421 39.22 16.93 -24.34
C THR A 421 38.93 15.80 -25.35
N PHE A 422 39.95 15.35 -26.10
CA PHE A 422 39.95 14.12 -26.91
C PHE A 422 40.86 13.08 -26.27
#